data_AF-A0A085A5I5-F1
#
_entry.id   AF-A0A085A5I5-F1
#
_cell.length_a   1.000
_cell.length_b   1.000
_cell.length_c   1.000
_cell.angle_alpha   90.00
_cell.angle_beta   90.00
_cell.angle_gamma   90.00
#
_symmetry.space_group_name_H-M   'P 1'
#
loop_
_entity.id
_entity.type
_entity.pdbx_description
1 polymer ?
#
loop_
_entity_poly.entity_id
_entity_poly.type
_entity_poly.pdbx_seq_one_letter_code
_entity_poly.pdbx_strand_id
1 'polypeptide(L)'
;MMRNTLLAAALTLTAFVVQADYQCSVTPRDDVILSPQTVQVKGENGNLVITPDGSVMYNGKQYNLSAAQREQAKDYQTDLRSALPWIDEGARSRVEKSRVALDKIISEQVGESSSMRGRLTKLDAQLKEQMNRIIEHRSDGLTFHYKAIDQVRADGQQLVNQAMGGILQDSINEVGAKAVLKGGGNPLQGVLGSLGGLQTAIQNEWKTQEDDFQKFGKDVCARVVSLEDSRKALVGTLKQ
;
A
#
# COMPACT_ATOMS: atom_id res chain seq x y z
N MET A 1 -7.36 -45.23 23.03
CA MET A 1 -8.74 -44.78 22.76
C MET A 1 -8.77 -43.24 22.76
N MET A 2 -9.07 -42.67 21.58
CA MET A 2 -9.53 -41.32 21.17
C MET A 2 -8.96 -40.08 21.90
N ARG A 3 -8.08 -39.26 21.28
CA ARG A 3 -8.35 -38.21 20.25
C ARG A 3 -9.53 -37.30 20.60
N ASN A 4 -9.23 -36.05 20.98
CA ASN A 4 -10.02 -34.86 20.65
C ASN A 4 -9.13 -33.60 20.73
N THR A 5 -8.27 -33.48 19.73
CA THR A 5 -7.75 -32.20 19.26
C THR A 5 -8.85 -31.53 18.44
N LEU A 6 -9.53 -30.52 18.97
CA LEU A 6 -10.31 -29.58 18.17
C LEU A 6 -9.57 -28.24 18.17
N LEU A 7 -8.56 -28.23 17.31
CA LEU A 7 -8.21 -27.16 16.37
C LEU A 7 -8.46 -25.74 16.89
N ALA A 8 -7.46 -25.24 17.61
CA ALA A 8 -6.98 -23.87 17.46
C ALA A 8 -6.59 -23.62 15.97
N ALA A 9 -7.58 -23.43 15.11
CA ALA A 9 -7.40 -22.68 13.87
C ALA A 9 -7.63 -21.20 14.22
N ALA A 10 -6.73 -20.67 15.04
CA ALA A 10 -6.48 -19.25 15.00
C ALA A 10 -6.23 -18.93 13.53
N LEU A 11 -7.10 -18.14 12.89
CA LEU A 11 -6.73 -17.36 11.72
C LEU A 11 -5.63 -16.41 12.19
N THR A 12 -4.42 -16.94 12.34
CA THR A 12 -3.21 -16.15 12.34
C THR A 12 -3.09 -15.65 10.90
N LEU A 13 -3.74 -14.52 10.62
CA LEU A 13 -3.38 -13.62 9.53
C LEU A 13 -2.01 -12.96 9.82
N THR A 14 -1.08 -13.68 10.44
CA THR A 14 0.34 -13.38 10.46
C THR A 14 0.94 -13.88 9.15
N ALA A 15 0.40 -13.45 8.02
CA ALA A 15 1.02 -13.66 6.71
C ALA A 15 2.04 -12.55 6.37
N PHE A 16 2.26 -11.58 7.27
CA PHE A 16 3.33 -10.57 7.10
C PHE A 16 4.69 -11.02 7.67
N VAL A 17 4.95 -12.33 7.69
CA VAL A 17 6.30 -12.87 7.87
C VAL A 17 6.63 -13.90 6.79
N VAL A 18 6.38 -13.56 5.52
CA VAL A 18 7.28 -14.04 4.47
C VAL A 18 8.58 -13.25 4.62
N GLN A 19 9.43 -13.76 5.50
CA GLN A 19 10.84 -13.43 5.55
C GLN A 19 11.51 -13.92 4.25
N ALA A 20 12.25 -13.04 3.57
CA ALA A 20 13.73 -13.14 3.59
C ALA A 20 14.44 -12.27 2.54
N ASP A 21 13.82 -11.86 1.42
CA ASP A 21 14.64 -11.38 0.28
C ASP A 21 14.11 -10.18 -0.53
N TYR A 22 13.18 -9.37 0.01
CA TYR A 22 12.86 -8.09 -0.62
C TYR A 22 12.89 -6.91 0.36
N GLN A 23 14.07 -6.71 0.96
CA GLN A 23 14.44 -5.39 1.45
C GLN A 23 14.93 -4.59 0.25
N CYS A 24 14.24 -3.50 -0.08
CA CYS A 24 14.77 -2.57 -1.06
C CYS A 24 16.15 -2.09 -0.57
N SER A 25 17.16 -2.13 -1.45
CA SER A 25 18.54 -1.76 -1.09
C SER A 25 18.69 -0.30 -0.64
N VAL A 26 17.65 0.50 -0.90
CA VAL A 26 17.55 1.89 -0.48
C VAL A 26 16.31 2.09 0.39
N THR A 27 16.49 2.80 1.50
CA THR A 27 15.39 3.36 2.29
C THR A 27 15.37 4.85 2.01
N PRO A 28 14.29 5.42 1.47
CA PRO A 28 14.18 6.87 1.29
C PRO A 28 14.42 7.59 2.63
N ARG A 29 15.30 8.60 2.63
CA ARG A 29 15.62 9.43 3.79
C ARG A 29 15.32 10.92 3.58
N ASP A 30 14.64 11.22 2.48
CA ASP A 30 14.28 12.57 2.09
C ASP A 30 12.81 12.64 1.74
N ASP A 31 12.18 13.75 2.10
CA ASP A 31 10.89 14.15 1.58
C ASP A 31 11.07 14.63 0.13
N VAL A 32 10.07 14.38 -0.71
CA VAL A 32 10.04 14.90 -2.09
C VAL A 32 8.79 15.73 -2.26
N ILE A 33 8.96 17.00 -2.62
CA ILE A 33 7.89 17.96 -2.84
C ILE A 33 7.87 18.31 -4.31
N LEU A 34 6.80 17.96 -5.00
CA LEU A 34 6.55 18.27 -6.39
C LEU A 34 5.56 19.42 -6.47
N SER A 35 5.95 20.50 -7.15
CA SER A 35 5.05 21.58 -7.55
C SER A 35 5.24 21.92 -9.03
N PRO A 36 4.35 22.69 -9.69
CA PRO A 36 4.62 23.17 -11.05
C PRO A 36 5.92 23.96 -11.18
N GLN A 37 6.31 24.70 -10.14
CA GLN A 37 7.43 25.64 -10.19
C GLN A 37 8.76 25.03 -9.73
N THR A 38 8.72 23.96 -8.93
CA THR A 38 9.93 23.33 -8.41
C THR A 38 9.72 21.85 -8.10
N VAL A 39 10.82 21.11 -8.12
CA VAL A 39 10.98 19.86 -7.39
C VAL A 39 11.95 20.11 -6.26
N GLN A 40 11.55 19.76 -5.03
CA GLN A 40 12.39 19.88 -3.85
C GLN A 40 12.57 18.51 -3.20
N VAL A 41 13.81 18.13 -2.91
CA VAL A 41 14.18 16.92 -2.19
C VAL A 41 14.90 17.36 -0.92
N LYS A 42 14.33 17.08 0.25
CA LYS A 42 14.85 17.57 1.53
C LYS A 42 14.84 16.50 2.60
N GLY A 43 15.92 16.39 3.37
CA GLY A 43 16.00 15.42 4.46
C GLY A 43 17.42 15.23 4.96
N GLU A 44 17.76 13.98 5.24
CA GLU A 44 19.09 13.60 5.75
C GLU A 44 20.20 13.88 4.73
N ASN A 45 19.86 13.94 3.44
CA ASN A 45 20.84 14.18 2.37
C ASN A 45 20.98 15.64 1.94
N GLY A 46 20.42 16.58 2.72
CA GLY A 46 20.44 18.01 2.41
C GLY A 46 19.13 18.51 1.79
N ASN A 47 19.17 19.72 1.21
CA ASN A 47 18.02 20.36 0.59
C ASN A 47 18.36 20.75 -0.85
N LEU A 48 17.83 19.98 -1.80
CA LEU A 48 17.98 20.16 -3.24
C LEU A 48 16.69 20.74 -3.80
N VAL A 49 16.77 21.88 -4.49
CA VAL A 49 15.65 22.51 -5.18
C VAL A 49 16.02 22.66 -6.66
N ILE A 50 15.13 22.20 -7.53
CA ILE A 50 15.29 22.20 -8.98
C ILE A 50 14.09 22.90 -9.62
N THR A 51 14.35 23.88 -10.48
CA THR A 51 13.33 24.57 -11.28
C THR A 51 13.12 23.90 -12.64
N PRO A 52 12.01 24.16 -13.37
CA PRO A 52 11.71 23.51 -14.66
C PRO A 52 12.79 23.67 -15.73
N ASP A 53 13.54 24.77 -15.73
CA ASP A 53 14.66 25.01 -16.64
C ASP A 53 15.93 24.23 -16.27
N GLY A 54 15.92 23.51 -15.15
CA GLY A 54 17.05 22.73 -14.64
C GLY A 54 18.03 23.54 -13.78
N SER A 55 17.68 24.76 -13.38
CA SER A 55 18.50 25.50 -12.40
C SER A 55 18.41 24.83 -11.02
N VAL A 56 19.54 24.80 -10.31
CA VAL A 56 19.68 24.07 -9.04
C VAL A 56 20.13 24.98 -7.91
N MET A 57 19.44 24.87 -6.79
CA MET A 57 19.87 25.38 -5.48
C MET A 57 20.08 24.18 -4.54
N TYR A 58 21.23 24.10 -3.90
CA TYR A 58 21.55 23.04 -2.94
C TYR A 58 22.04 23.62 -1.63
N ASN A 59 21.40 23.25 -0.52
CA ASN A 59 21.62 23.79 0.83
C ASN A 59 21.63 25.34 0.87
N GLY A 60 20.71 25.96 0.13
CA GLY A 60 20.55 27.42 0.05
C GLY A 60 21.55 28.15 -0.85
N LYS A 61 22.50 27.43 -1.48
CA LYS A 61 23.44 28.00 -2.44
C LYS A 61 22.97 27.73 -3.87
N GLN A 62 22.89 28.78 -4.68
CA GLN A 62 22.67 28.67 -6.13
C GLN A 62 23.95 28.19 -6.82
N TYR A 63 23.82 27.25 -7.77
CA TYR A 63 24.94 26.73 -8.54
C TYR A 63 24.89 27.17 -10.00
N ASN A 64 26.04 27.56 -10.55
CA ASN A 64 26.20 27.78 -11.99
C ASN A 64 26.50 26.44 -12.66
N LEU A 65 25.50 25.88 -13.33
CA LEU A 65 25.59 24.55 -13.93
C LEU A 65 26.17 24.59 -15.36
N SER A 66 26.96 23.59 -15.69
CA SER A 66 27.24 23.25 -17.10
C SER A 66 25.97 22.76 -17.81
N ALA A 67 26.01 22.70 -19.15
CA ALA A 67 24.88 22.18 -19.94
C ALA A 67 24.51 20.74 -19.54
N ALA A 68 25.51 19.88 -19.32
CA ALA A 68 25.30 18.49 -18.91
C ALA A 68 24.66 18.39 -17.50
N GLN A 69 25.12 19.19 -16.54
CA GLN A 69 24.53 19.22 -15.20
C GLN A 69 23.09 19.73 -15.19
N ARG A 70 22.80 20.75 -16.01
CA ARG A 70 21.44 21.27 -16.17
C ARG A 70 20.51 20.21 -16.76
N GLU A 71 20.99 19.45 -17.75
CA GLU A 71 20.20 18.36 -18.33
C GLU A 71 19.96 17.24 -17.32
N GLN A 72 21.01 16.84 -16.57
CA GLN A 72 20.86 15.86 -15.50
C GLN A 72 19.85 16.29 -14.42
N ALA A 73 19.79 17.59 -14.10
CA ALA A 73 18.79 18.13 -13.18
C ALA A 73 17.37 18.06 -13.75
N LYS A 74 17.20 18.26 -15.06
CA LYS A 74 15.91 18.09 -15.76
C LYS A 74 15.47 16.63 -15.83
N ASP A 75 16.40 15.72 -16.10
CA ASP A 75 16.11 14.29 -16.12
C ASP A 75 15.64 13.84 -14.74
N TYR A 76 16.39 14.19 -13.69
CA TYR A 76 16.04 13.82 -12.32
C TYR A 76 14.68 14.38 -11.87
N GLN A 77 14.35 15.64 -12.19
CA GLN A 77 13.02 16.16 -11.85
C GLN A 77 11.92 15.47 -12.67
N THR A 78 12.18 15.10 -13.93
CA THR A 78 11.21 14.42 -14.80
C THR A 78 10.92 13.03 -14.25
N ASP A 79 11.96 12.31 -13.84
CA ASP A 79 11.84 10.99 -13.21
C ASP A 79 11.02 11.08 -11.92
N LEU A 80 11.28 12.06 -11.06
CA LEU A 80 10.49 12.26 -9.83
C LEU A 80 9.02 12.57 -10.14
N ARG A 81 8.76 13.45 -11.11
CA ARG A 81 7.40 13.83 -11.55
C ARG A 81 6.63 12.67 -12.17
N SER A 82 7.32 11.70 -12.75
CA SER A 82 6.71 10.47 -13.29
C SER A 82 6.52 9.41 -12.21
N ALA A 83 7.52 9.22 -11.36
CA ALA A 83 7.55 8.15 -10.38
C ALA A 83 6.54 8.36 -9.25
N LEU A 84 6.48 9.54 -8.62
CA LEU A 84 5.62 9.75 -7.45
C LEU A 84 4.13 9.52 -7.75
N PRO A 85 3.53 10.11 -8.81
CA PRO A 85 2.15 9.85 -9.15
C PRO A 85 1.89 8.37 -9.47
N TRP A 86 2.80 7.72 -10.19
CA TRP A 86 2.68 6.30 -10.53
C TRP A 86 2.72 5.40 -9.28
N ILE A 87 3.56 5.72 -8.30
CA ILE A 87 3.62 5.00 -7.02
C ILE A 87 2.32 5.18 -6.25
N ASP A 88 1.82 6.42 -6.11
CA ASP A 88 0.59 6.70 -5.38
C ASP A 88 -0.63 6.00 -6.02
N GLU A 89 -0.83 6.19 -7.32
CA GLU A 89 -1.95 5.59 -8.04
C GLU A 89 -1.85 4.05 -8.04
N GLY A 90 -0.64 3.53 -8.27
CA GLY A 90 -0.37 2.10 -8.27
C GLY A 90 -0.66 1.44 -6.92
N ALA A 91 -0.38 2.12 -5.81
CA ALA A 91 -0.72 1.63 -4.48
C ALA A 91 -2.24 1.73 -4.22
N ARG A 92 -2.88 2.85 -4.55
CA ARG A 92 -4.32 3.07 -4.30
C ARG A 92 -5.18 2.07 -5.07
N SER A 93 -4.81 1.84 -6.33
CA SER A 93 -5.50 0.89 -7.21
C SER A 93 -5.48 -0.52 -6.62
N ARG A 94 -4.39 -0.92 -5.96
CA ARG A 94 -4.29 -2.26 -5.37
C ARG A 94 -5.14 -2.44 -4.13
N VAL A 95 -5.21 -1.43 -3.26
CA VAL A 95 -6.14 -1.42 -2.12
C VAL A 95 -7.58 -1.54 -2.62
N GLU A 96 -7.94 -0.77 -3.66
CA GLU A 96 -9.27 -0.82 -4.26
C GLU A 96 -9.57 -2.18 -4.92
N LYS A 97 -8.62 -2.74 -5.68
CA LYS A 97 -8.76 -4.06 -6.31
C LYS A 97 -8.97 -5.16 -5.27
N SER A 98 -8.19 -5.14 -4.20
CA SER A 98 -8.36 -6.06 -3.06
C SER A 98 -9.76 -5.91 -2.45
N ARG A 99 -10.23 -4.68 -2.20
CA ARG A 99 -11.59 -4.43 -1.70
C ARG A 99 -12.66 -5.03 -2.62
N VAL A 100 -12.59 -4.74 -3.92
CA VAL A 100 -13.56 -5.23 -4.93
C VAL A 100 -13.59 -6.75 -4.99
N ALA A 101 -12.43 -7.40 -4.97
CA ALA A 101 -12.36 -8.85 -5.04
C ALA A 101 -12.97 -9.52 -3.80
N LEU A 102 -12.68 -8.98 -2.61
CA LEU A 102 -13.31 -9.46 -1.37
C LEU A 102 -14.81 -9.19 -1.31
N ASP A 103 -15.25 -8.03 -1.80
CA ASP A 103 -16.66 -7.70 -1.92
C ASP A 103 -17.42 -8.70 -2.80
N LYS A 104 -16.81 -9.11 -3.92
CA LYS A 104 -17.34 -10.14 -4.81
C LYS A 104 -17.48 -11.49 -4.09
N ILE A 105 -16.43 -11.93 -3.39
CA ILE A 105 -16.46 -13.18 -2.63
C ILE A 105 -17.56 -13.16 -1.57
N ILE A 106 -17.68 -12.06 -0.81
CA ILE A 106 -18.73 -11.92 0.22
C ILE A 106 -20.12 -11.95 -0.43
N SER A 107 -20.29 -11.27 -1.55
CA SER A 107 -21.57 -11.24 -2.27
C SER A 107 -21.98 -12.64 -2.76
N GLU A 108 -21.03 -13.43 -3.27
CA GLU A 108 -21.27 -14.80 -3.75
C GLU A 108 -21.51 -15.80 -2.60
N GLN A 109 -20.76 -15.70 -1.51
CA GLN A 109 -20.75 -16.71 -0.44
C GLN A 109 -21.73 -16.39 0.70
N VAL A 110 -21.91 -15.11 1.01
CA VAL A 110 -22.75 -14.64 2.12
C VAL A 110 -24.00 -13.96 1.60
N GLY A 111 -23.89 -13.14 0.56
CA GLY A 111 -25.01 -12.45 -0.09
C GLY A 111 -24.82 -10.94 -0.21
N GLU A 112 -25.49 -10.34 -1.19
CA GLU A 112 -25.32 -8.92 -1.56
C GLU A 112 -25.65 -7.91 -0.45
N SER A 113 -26.52 -8.30 0.50
CA SER A 113 -26.96 -7.46 1.62
C SER A 113 -26.10 -7.57 2.88
N SER A 114 -24.96 -8.26 2.82
CA SER A 114 -24.10 -8.45 3.98
C SER A 114 -23.51 -7.14 4.52
N SER A 115 -23.54 -6.95 5.84
CA SER A 115 -22.93 -5.80 6.53
C SER A 115 -21.41 -5.77 6.38
N MET A 116 -20.79 -6.92 6.07
CA MET A 116 -19.35 -7.03 5.87
C MET A 116 -18.84 -6.18 4.70
N ARG A 117 -19.68 -5.99 3.67
CA ARG A 117 -19.35 -5.14 2.51
C ARG A 117 -19.13 -3.68 2.92
N GLY A 118 -19.94 -3.20 3.87
CA GLY A 118 -19.79 -1.88 4.47
C GLY A 118 -18.47 -1.74 5.25
N ARG A 119 -18.05 -2.80 5.95
CA ARG A 119 -16.75 -2.84 6.64
C ARG A 119 -15.58 -2.80 5.67
N LEU A 120 -15.64 -3.55 4.57
CA LEU A 120 -14.61 -3.50 3.53
C LEU A 120 -14.50 -2.11 2.90
N THR A 121 -15.63 -1.48 2.61
CA THR A 121 -15.66 -0.11 2.07
C THR A 121 -15.04 0.90 3.03
N LYS A 122 -15.34 0.76 4.33
CA LYS A 122 -14.73 1.60 5.37
C LYS A 122 -13.23 1.36 5.48
N LEU A 123 -12.79 0.09 5.48
CA LEU A 123 -11.37 -0.26 5.54
C LEU A 123 -10.59 0.35 4.38
N ASP A 124 -11.10 0.23 3.15
CA ASP A 124 -10.49 0.82 1.96
C ASP A 124 -10.30 2.33 2.09
N ALA A 125 -11.35 3.05 2.52
CA ALA A 125 -11.27 4.49 2.74
C ALA A 125 -10.22 4.85 3.80
N GLN A 126 -10.19 4.12 4.93
CA GLN A 126 -9.22 4.35 5.99
C GLN A 126 -7.79 4.03 5.56
N LEU A 127 -7.56 2.97 4.78
CA LEU A 127 -6.24 2.66 4.23
C LEU A 127 -5.77 3.73 3.25
N LYS A 128 -6.65 4.22 2.37
CA LYS A 128 -6.33 5.34 1.46
C LYS A 128 -6.01 6.63 2.22
N GLU A 129 -6.67 6.88 3.36
CA GLU A 129 -6.33 7.98 4.25
C GLU A 129 -4.93 7.80 4.87
N GLN A 130 -4.56 6.59 5.27
CA GLN A 130 -3.19 6.32 5.72
C GLN A 130 -2.17 6.57 4.60
N MET A 131 -2.49 6.20 3.37
CA MET A 131 -1.62 6.43 2.22
C MET A 131 -1.42 7.92 1.91
N ASN A 132 -2.46 8.76 2.10
CA ASN A 132 -2.33 10.22 1.99
C ASN A 132 -1.26 10.81 2.94
N ARG A 133 -0.95 10.12 4.04
CA ARG A 133 0.10 10.55 4.98
C ARG A 133 1.51 10.25 4.44
N ILE A 134 1.65 9.26 3.55
CA ILE A 134 2.93 8.97 2.86
C ILE A 134 3.07 9.88 1.63
N ILE A 135 2.05 9.90 0.76
CA ILE A 135 2.01 10.79 -0.41
C ILE A 135 0.80 11.71 -0.26
N GLU A 136 1.09 12.93 0.17
CA GLU A 136 0.11 13.98 0.36
C GLU A 136 -0.25 14.60 -0.98
N HIS A 137 -1.56 14.62 -1.28
CA HIS A 137 -2.12 15.39 -2.38
C HIS A 137 -2.36 16.83 -1.94
N ARG A 138 -1.78 17.77 -2.67
CA ARG A 138 -1.94 19.20 -2.47
C ARG A 138 -2.59 19.83 -3.69
N SER A 139 -3.13 21.04 -3.54
CA SER A 139 -3.65 21.82 -4.67
C SER A 139 -2.59 22.14 -5.72
N ASP A 140 -1.33 22.19 -5.31
CA ASP A 140 -0.19 22.55 -6.14
C ASP A 140 0.78 21.38 -6.39
N GLY A 141 0.39 20.13 -6.13
CA GLY A 141 1.18 18.96 -6.48
C GLY A 141 1.19 17.85 -5.42
N LEU A 142 2.32 17.16 -5.26
CA LEU A 142 2.46 16.01 -4.38
C LEU A 142 3.57 16.24 -3.36
N THR A 143 3.42 15.70 -2.16
CA THR A 143 4.54 15.61 -1.19
C THR A 143 4.67 14.20 -0.65
N PHE A 144 5.82 13.57 -0.90
CA PHE A 144 6.21 12.32 -0.26
C PHE A 144 6.89 12.61 1.08
N HIS A 145 6.44 11.93 2.13
CA HIS A 145 6.91 12.07 3.51
C HIS A 145 7.56 10.76 3.98
N TYR A 146 8.89 10.68 3.95
CA TYR A 146 9.57 9.40 4.21
C TYR A 146 9.37 8.91 5.66
N LYS A 147 9.28 9.84 6.62
CA LYS A 147 9.08 9.53 8.04
C LYS A 147 7.69 8.96 8.35
N ALA A 148 6.72 9.17 7.48
CA ALA A 148 5.36 8.67 7.69
C ALA A 148 5.24 7.16 7.44
N ILE A 149 6.17 6.54 6.70
CA ILE A 149 6.08 5.16 6.23
C ILE A 149 5.89 4.17 7.38
N ASP A 150 6.73 4.24 8.41
CA ASP A 150 6.69 3.26 9.51
C ASP A 150 5.39 3.36 10.31
N GLN A 151 4.94 4.58 10.58
CA GLN A 151 3.69 4.80 11.30
C GLN A 151 2.48 4.36 10.46
N VAL A 152 2.45 4.69 9.17
CA VAL A 152 1.37 4.28 8.27
C VAL A 152 1.32 2.76 8.11
N ARG A 153 2.46 2.09 8.09
CA ARG A 153 2.52 0.62 8.11
C ARG A 153 1.88 0.06 9.37
N ALA A 154 2.23 0.60 10.54
CA ALA A 154 1.68 0.17 11.82
C ALA A 154 0.16 0.41 11.90
N ASP A 155 -0.29 1.61 11.54
CA ASP A 155 -1.69 2.00 11.56
C ASP A 155 -2.52 1.19 10.54
N GLY A 156 -1.97 0.97 9.34
CA GLY A 156 -2.57 0.13 8.31
C GLY A 156 -2.77 -1.31 8.78
N GLN A 157 -1.76 -1.90 9.44
CA GLN A 157 -1.88 -3.25 10.02
C GLN A 157 -2.99 -3.30 11.09
N GLN A 158 -3.07 -2.28 11.95
CA GLN A 158 -4.11 -2.20 12.97
C GLN A 158 -5.50 -2.11 12.34
N LEU A 159 -5.68 -1.28 11.30
CA LEU A 159 -6.94 -1.13 10.57
C LEU A 159 -7.40 -2.45 9.96
N VAL A 160 -6.50 -3.17 9.28
CA VAL A 160 -6.80 -4.48 8.71
C VAL A 160 -7.21 -5.47 9.81
N ASN A 161 -6.46 -5.54 10.91
CA ASN A 161 -6.79 -6.45 12.02
C ASN A 161 -8.18 -6.15 12.63
N GLN A 162 -8.50 -4.87 12.82
CA GLN A 162 -9.81 -4.44 13.33
C GLN A 162 -10.95 -4.79 12.37
N ALA A 163 -10.77 -4.53 11.08
CA ALA A 163 -11.76 -4.84 10.06
C ALA A 163 -11.99 -6.35 9.96
N MET A 164 -10.92 -7.16 9.95
CA MET A 164 -11.03 -8.62 9.89
C MET A 164 -11.72 -9.19 11.13
N GLY A 165 -11.43 -8.69 12.33
CA GLY A 165 -12.15 -9.06 13.54
C GLY A 165 -13.65 -8.77 13.45
N GLY A 166 -14.02 -7.61 12.90
CA GLY A 166 -15.42 -7.23 12.67
C GLY A 166 -16.13 -8.07 11.61
N ILE A 167 -15.43 -8.42 10.51
CA ILE A 167 -15.97 -9.29 9.45
C ILE A 167 -16.28 -10.68 10.00
N LEU A 168 -15.38 -11.26 10.81
CA LEU A 168 -15.61 -12.55 11.45
C LEU A 168 -16.82 -12.51 12.39
N GLN A 169 -16.98 -11.45 13.18
CA GLN A 169 -18.14 -11.28 14.05
C GLN A 169 -19.45 -11.21 13.25
N ASP A 170 -19.48 -10.38 12.20
CA ASP A 170 -20.64 -10.25 11.32
C ASP A 170 -20.95 -11.57 10.60
N SER A 171 -19.93 -12.33 10.22
CA SER A 171 -20.07 -13.63 9.55
C SER A 171 -20.80 -14.64 10.41
N ILE A 172 -20.44 -14.73 11.69
CA ILE A 172 -21.11 -15.61 12.64
C ILE A 172 -22.57 -15.22 12.80
N ASN A 173 -22.85 -13.92 12.92
CA ASN A 173 -24.21 -13.41 13.12
C ASN A 173 -25.10 -13.65 11.89
N GLU A 174 -24.62 -13.32 10.68
CA GLU A 174 -25.42 -13.38 9.45
C GLU A 174 -25.61 -14.81 8.93
N VAL A 175 -24.54 -15.61 8.95
CA VAL A 175 -24.59 -17.01 8.49
C VAL A 175 -25.34 -17.87 9.51
N GLY A 176 -25.18 -17.59 10.81
CA GLY A 176 -25.95 -18.21 11.89
C GLY A 176 -27.45 -17.94 11.76
N ALA A 177 -27.85 -16.68 11.53
CA ALA A 177 -29.26 -16.34 11.33
C ALA A 177 -29.87 -17.01 10.09
N LYS A 178 -29.15 -17.06 8.96
CA LYS A 178 -29.62 -17.72 7.74
C LYS A 178 -29.82 -19.23 7.90
N ALA A 179 -28.98 -19.89 8.69
CA ALA A 179 -29.08 -21.33 8.95
C ALA A 179 -30.30 -21.68 9.81
N VAL A 180 -30.70 -20.80 10.73
CA VAL A 180 -31.92 -20.96 11.54
C VAL A 180 -33.18 -20.75 10.70
N LEU A 181 -33.16 -19.82 9.75
CA LEU A 181 -34.33 -19.46 8.93
C LEU A 181 -34.65 -20.47 7.82
N LYS A 182 -33.67 -21.22 7.29
CA LYS A 182 -33.85 -22.22 6.21
C LYS A 182 -34.28 -23.62 6.71
N GLY A 183 -35.05 -23.69 7.80
CA GLY A 183 -35.41 -24.91 8.53
C GLY A 183 -35.62 -26.17 7.67
N GLY A 184 -34.87 -27.24 7.99
CA GLY A 184 -35.08 -28.57 7.38
C GLY A 184 -33.90 -29.56 7.46
N GLY A 185 -32.67 -29.13 7.78
CA GLY A 185 -31.49 -30.00 7.93
C GLY A 185 -30.49 -29.46 8.95
N ASN A 186 -29.47 -30.25 9.32
CA ASN A 186 -28.54 -29.91 10.41
C ASN A 186 -27.86 -28.54 10.13
N PRO A 187 -28.25 -27.46 10.86
CA PRO A 187 -27.89 -26.08 10.52
C PRO A 187 -26.37 -25.87 10.48
N LEU A 188 -25.64 -26.62 11.31
CA LEU A 188 -24.19 -26.58 11.40
C LEU A 188 -23.49 -27.04 10.11
N GLN A 189 -24.04 -27.98 9.34
CA GLN A 189 -23.40 -28.46 8.10
C GLN A 189 -23.46 -27.43 6.96
N GLY A 190 -24.58 -26.70 6.84
CA GLY A 190 -24.71 -25.63 5.84
C GLY A 190 -23.83 -24.42 6.15
N VAL A 191 -23.68 -24.08 7.43
CA VAL A 191 -22.76 -23.04 7.92
C VAL A 191 -21.30 -23.45 7.69
N LEU A 192 -20.92 -24.68 8.03
CA LEU A 192 -19.55 -25.17 7.84
C LEU A 192 -19.16 -25.27 6.36
N GLY A 193 -20.09 -25.67 5.48
CA GLY A 193 -19.84 -25.73 4.04
C GLY A 193 -19.67 -24.35 3.39
N SER A 194 -20.52 -23.39 3.73
CA SER A 194 -20.44 -22.01 3.23
C SER A 194 -19.20 -21.27 3.77
N LEU A 195 -18.85 -21.47 5.05
CA LEU A 195 -17.63 -20.93 5.63
C LEU A 195 -16.36 -21.55 5.02
N GLY A 196 -16.36 -22.86 4.72
CA GLY A 196 -15.24 -23.51 4.04
C GLY A 196 -15.03 -22.99 2.61
N GLY A 197 -16.12 -22.74 1.87
CA GLY A 197 -16.09 -22.10 0.55
C GLY A 197 -15.56 -20.67 0.60
N LEU A 198 -16.08 -19.86 1.54
CA LEU A 198 -15.62 -18.49 1.80
C LEU A 198 -14.13 -18.45 2.16
N GLN A 199 -13.69 -19.29 3.09
CA GLN A 199 -12.29 -19.36 3.49
C GLN A 199 -11.38 -19.72 2.31
N THR A 200 -11.77 -20.68 1.48
CA THR A 200 -10.99 -21.09 0.30
C THR A 200 -10.93 -19.97 -0.74
N ALA A 201 -12.06 -19.31 -1.02
CA ALA A 201 -12.12 -18.20 -1.96
C ALA A 201 -11.25 -17.01 -1.50
N ILE A 202 -11.33 -16.65 -0.22
CA ILE A 202 -10.48 -15.63 0.39
C ILE A 202 -9.01 -16.01 0.29
N GLN A 203 -8.64 -17.26 0.62
CA GLN A 203 -7.25 -17.72 0.53
C GLN A 203 -6.69 -17.66 -0.90
N ASN A 204 -7.50 -18.02 -1.89
CA ASN A 204 -7.09 -17.97 -3.29
C ASN A 204 -6.90 -16.52 -3.76
N GLU A 205 -7.84 -15.64 -3.42
CA GLU A 205 -7.72 -14.21 -3.74
C GLU A 205 -6.50 -13.58 -3.07
N TRP A 206 -6.22 -13.94 -1.81
CA TRP A 206 -5.04 -13.46 -1.10
C TRP A 206 -3.74 -13.81 -1.81
N LYS A 207 -3.60 -15.04 -2.34
CA LYS A 207 -2.42 -15.45 -3.11
C LYS A 207 -2.28 -14.65 -4.39
N THR A 208 -3.38 -14.42 -5.11
CA THR A 208 -3.37 -13.61 -6.34
C THR A 208 -2.98 -12.16 -6.06
N GLN A 209 -3.50 -11.57 -4.99
CA GLN A 209 -3.14 -10.21 -4.60
C GLN A 209 -1.68 -10.13 -4.14
N GLU A 210 -1.18 -11.12 -3.39
CA GLU A 210 0.20 -11.16 -2.91
C GLU A 210 1.21 -11.05 -4.06
N ASP A 211 1.05 -11.83 -5.13
CA ASP A 211 1.95 -11.77 -6.30
C ASP A 211 1.96 -10.38 -6.95
N ASP A 212 0.79 -9.74 -7.10
CA ASP A 212 0.69 -8.40 -7.68
C ASP A 212 1.33 -7.34 -6.77
N PHE A 213 1.13 -7.43 -5.44
CA PHE A 213 1.79 -6.55 -4.48
C PHE A 213 3.31 -6.73 -4.49
N GLN A 214 3.80 -7.97 -4.55
CA GLN A 214 5.24 -8.24 -4.62
C GLN A 214 5.86 -7.68 -5.90
N LYS A 215 5.21 -7.87 -7.05
CA LYS A 215 5.68 -7.32 -8.33
C LYS A 215 5.70 -5.79 -8.30
N PHE A 216 4.64 -5.17 -7.81
CA PHE A 216 4.60 -3.73 -7.67
C PHE A 216 5.67 -3.20 -6.71
N GLY A 217 5.86 -3.85 -5.56
CA GLY A 217 6.92 -3.51 -4.62
C GLY A 217 8.32 -3.59 -5.27
N LYS A 218 8.53 -4.56 -6.17
CA LYS A 218 9.76 -4.68 -6.97
C LYS A 218 9.98 -3.51 -7.91
N ASP A 219 8.94 -3.15 -8.66
CA ASP A 219 8.99 -2.03 -9.60
C ASP A 219 9.17 -0.69 -8.89
N VAL A 220 8.50 -0.49 -7.74
CA VAL A 220 8.69 0.68 -6.87
C VAL A 220 10.12 0.76 -6.39
N CYS A 221 10.68 -0.34 -5.86
CA CYS A 221 12.05 -0.34 -5.37
C CYS A 221 13.07 -0.03 -6.48
N ALA A 222 12.94 -0.66 -7.66
CA ALA A 222 13.83 -0.38 -8.78
C ALA A 222 13.83 1.11 -9.17
N ARG A 223 12.64 1.74 -9.20
CA ARG A 223 12.52 3.18 -9.45
C ARG A 223 13.16 4.01 -8.34
N VAL A 224 12.92 3.68 -7.07
CA VAL A 224 13.50 4.42 -5.94
C VAL A 224 15.03 4.32 -5.92
N VAL A 225 15.61 3.16 -6.26
CA VAL A 225 17.06 2.99 -6.43
C VAL A 225 17.58 3.91 -7.52
N SER A 226 16.96 3.89 -8.70
CA SER A 226 17.34 4.75 -9.82
C SER A 226 17.26 6.24 -9.47
N LEU A 227 16.22 6.66 -8.76
CA LEU A 227 16.05 8.04 -8.31
C LEU A 227 17.15 8.45 -7.32
N GLU A 228 17.50 7.57 -6.38
CA GLU A 228 18.55 7.83 -5.40
C GLU A 228 19.94 7.91 -6.05
N ASP A 229 20.21 7.07 -7.05
CA ASP A 229 21.46 7.12 -7.82
C ASP A 229 21.55 8.40 -8.66
N SER A 230 20.47 8.79 -9.34
CA SER A 230 20.37 10.06 -10.07
C SER A 230 20.59 11.27 -9.15
N ARG A 231 20.01 11.25 -7.94
CA ARG A 231 20.21 12.30 -6.92
C ARG A 231 21.67 12.39 -6.50
N LYS A 232 22.29 11.26 -6.14
CA LYS A 232 23.70 11.19 -5.73
C LYS A 232 24.63 11.68 -6.84
N ALA A 233 24.38 11.27 -8.08
CA ALA A 233 25.15 11.71 -9.23
C ALA A 233 25.03 13.23 -9.42
N LEU A 234 23.81 13.78 -9.40
CA LEU A 234 23.60 15.22 -9.54
C LEU A 234 24.31 16.00 -8.43
N VAL A 235 24.04 15.69 -7.16
CA VAL A 235 24.64 16.37 -6.00
C VAL A 235 26.16 16.19 -5.97
N GLY A 236 26.67 15.03 -6.39
CA GLY A 236 28.10 14.74 -6.48
C GLY A 236 28.84 15.68 -7.43
N THR A 237 28.22 16.07 -8.55
CA THR A 237 28.81 17.04 -9.49
C THR A 237 28.79 18.48 -8.99
N LEU A 238 27.95 18.81 -8.00
CA LEU A 238 27.85 20.16 -7.42
C LEU A 238 28.93 20.44 -6.35
N LYS A 239 29.57 19.38 -5.82
CA LYS A 239 30.62 19.52 -4.80
C LYS A 239 32.01 19.80 -5.40
N GLN A 240 32.14 19.74 -6.72
CA GLN A 240 33.33 20.11 -7.48
C GLN A 240 33.28 21.60 -7.82
#